data_AF-A0A539E0K4-F1
#
_entry.id   AF-A0A539E0K4-F1
#
_cell.length_a   1.000
_cell.length_b   1.000
_cell.length_c   1.000
_cell.angle_alpha   90.00
_cell.angle_beta   90.00
_cell.angle_gamma   90.00
#
_symmetry.space_group_name_H-M   'P 1'
#
loop_
_entity.id
_entity.type
_entity.pdbx_description
1 polymer ?
#
loop_
_entity_poly.entity_id
_entity_poly.type
_entity_poly.pdbx_seq_one_letter_code
_entity_poly.pdbx_strand_id
1 'polypeptide(L)'
;VRIAELNLTPRLVAKLLTQSYRQAVTIQVAPDYPWLGGNPIHMGFDPDFQRFNPEFELLQIADGRTFSGLQLPAGNSDAAEQLWSWVLADPEARAWMNGEPDEWGMKVNPVYGATAEANSTGAAFGDPVPNSFPKADPYCYRGPARGPSNSIVPPPLCGTDWMPYKRSYAETAQVTRAAADGAKINDNAFAQSSDRVWAAEQPQYLGRRGMLAITDTPSAAQFGLQAARLSRSGDNGPDRAFIAPDSSGLSLAVAAMAPAEGTTVLRPSPTASAPGAYPLTTLAYAAISPLALDAEARSDYAAFIEYATGPGQVPGLELGQLPRGYVAMPKSLKAEAATVANLVRTMVAPVAPAPDTTLPAPVATLQPNSPSFPQGGSPTRRPSSGSTNNTGVITPGTEVPVDTEVPPSDEVLIIAELPTDDADESAESTASVVLTPLLDLAGSRYAVSGLGVLALGSALGALEITKRPRRRLDGSLEPPIDLGEAGQD
;
A
#
# COMPACT_ATOMS: atom_id res chain seq x y z
N VAL A 1 8.02 -3.45 30.85
CA VAL A 1 9.09 -4.20 30.15
C VAL A 1 9.13 -3.74 28.69
N ARG A 2 10.29 -3.77 28.02
CA ARG A 2 10.38 -3.61 26.56
C ARG A 2 10.69 -4.97 25.96
N ILE A 3 9.88 -5.42 25.02
CA ILE A 3 10.12 -6.63 24.23
C ILE A 3 11.37 -6.44 23.37
N ALA A 4 12.23 -7.45 23.26
CA ALA A 4 13.48 -7.37 22.48
C ALA A 4 13.34 -7.95 21.07
N GLU A 5 12.55 -9.00 20.89
CA GLU A 5 12.25 -9.64 19.61
C GLU A 5 10.76 -10.01 19.54
N LEU A 6 10.22 -10.18 18.34
CA LEU A 6 8.85 -10.68 18.14
C LEU A 6 8.87 -11.62 16.95
N ASN A 7 8.58 -12.90 17.19
CA ASN A 7 8.66 -13.99 16.22
C ASN A 7 7.26 -14.34 15.73
N LEU A 8 6.99 -14.22 14.43
CA LEU A 8 5.68 -14.52 13.85
C LEU A 8 5.80 -15.53 12.70
N THR A 9 4.89 -16.50 12.68
CA THR A 9 4.73 -17.48 11.61
C THR A 9 3.70 -17.00 10.57
N PRO A 10 3.65 -17.58 9.37
CA PRO A 10 2.57 -17.34 8.41
C PRO A 10 1.17 -17.49 9.03
N ARG A 11 0.95 -18.54 9.85
CA ARG A 11 -0.32 -18.80 10.55
C ARG A 11 -0.66 -17.71 11.56
N LEU A 12 0.31 -17.23 12.34
CA LEU A 12 0.10 -16.13 13.30
C LEU A 12 -0.27 -14.81 12.61
N VAL A 13 0.34 -14.51 11.47
CA VAL A 13 -0.02 -13.32 10.67
C VAL A 13 -1.41 -13.50 10.04
N ALA A 14 -1.77 -14.71 9.57
CA ALA A 14 -3.11 -15.02 9.09
C ALA A 14 -4.19 -14.78 10.17
N LYS A 15 -3.96 -15.27 11.40
CA LYS A 15 -4.87 -15.06 12.56
C LYS A 15 -5.13 -13.57 12.84
N LEU A 16 -4.09 -12.74 12.76
CA LEU A 16 -4.17 -11.28 12.96
C LEU A 16 -4.88 -10.54 11.81
N LEU A 17 -4.76 -11.01 10.56
CA LEU A 17 -5.39 -10.38 9.39
C LEU A 17 -6.86 -10.78 9.20
N THR A 18 -7.23 -11.99 9.62
CA THR A 18 -8.58 -12.57 9.44
C THR A 18 -9.53 -12.28 10.59
N GLN A 19 -9.17 -11.39 11.52
CA GLN A 19 -10.01 -11.01 12.67
C GLN A 19 -10.49 -12.24 13.48
N SER A 20 -9.62 -13.24 13.65
CA SER A 20 -9.98 -14.55 14.22
C SER A 20 -9.81 -14.62 15.75
N TYR A 21 -9.10 -13.66 16.36
CA TYR A 21 -9.04 -13.53 17.82
C TYR A 21 -10.31 -12.90 18.39
N ARG A 22 -10.70 -13.25 19.62
CA ARG A 22 -11.97 -12.78 20.21
C ARG A 22 -12.06 -11.26 20.31
N GLN A 23 -10.99 -10.59 20.73
CA GLN A 23 -10.96 -9.12 20.83
C GLN A 23 -10.82 -8.40 19.48
N ALA A 24 -10.62 -9.12 18.35
CA ALA A 24 -10.69 -8.53 17.02
C ALA A 24 -12.15 -8.21 16.61
N VAL A 25 -13.13 -8.95 17.14
CA VAL A 25 -14.57 -8.82 16.80
C VAL A 25 -15.46 -8.47 18.01
N THR A 26 -14.91 -8.41 19.23
CA THR A 26 -15.65 -7.96 20.44
C THR A 26 -15.75 -6.44 20.47
N ILE A 27 -16.55 -5.86 19.56
CA ILE A 27 -16.77 -4.41 19.48
C ILE A 27 -17.72 -3.99 20.61
N GLN A 28 -17.19 -3.54 21.76
CA GLN A 28 -17.93 -3.26 23.01
C GLN A 28 -18.61 -4.48 23.66
N VAL A 29 -19.36 -5.27 22.89
CA VAL A 29 -20.01 -6.53 23.26
C VAL A 29 -19.49 -7.62 22.32
N ALA A 30 -19.43 -8.86 22.80
CA ALA A 30 -18.99 -9.99 21.98
C ALA A 30 -20.14 -10.46 21.06
N PRO A 31 -19.86 -10.79 19.78
CA PRO A 31 -20.83 -11.47 18.94
C PRO A 31 -21.10 -12.90 19.44
N ASP A 32 -22.33 -13.37 19.26
CA ASP A 32 -22.72 -14.77 19.53
C ASP A 32 -22.31 -15.68 18.36
N TYR A 33 -21.00 -15.86 18.21
CA TYR A 33 -20.39 -16.65 17.14
C TYR A 33 -19.98 -18.04 17.64
N PRO A 34 -20.61 -19.12 17.15
CA PRO A 34 -20.33 -20.49 17.62
C PRO A 34 -18.87 -20.93 17.42
N TRP A 35 -18.17 -20.37 16.43
CA TRP A 35 -16.77 -20.65 16.14
C TRP A 35 -15.79 -19.92 17.08
N LEU A 36 -16.23 -18.82 17.71
CA LEU A 36 -15.37 -17.86 18.39
C LEU A 36 -15.00 -18.26 19.83
N GLY A 37 -15.87 -19.04 20.50
CA GLY A 37 -15.73 -19.33 21.93
C GLY A 37 -14.46 -20.07 22.33
N GLY A 38 -13.92 -20.91 21.42
CA GLY A 38 -12.68 -21.65 21.63
C GLY A 38 -11.39 -20.89 21.23
N ASN A 39 -11.51 -19.75 20.55
CA ASN A 39 -10.34 -19.01 20.07
C ASN A 39 -9.67 -18.22 21.22
N PRO A 40 -8.36 -17.98 21.17
CA PRO A 40 -7.66 -17.12 22.12
C PRO A 40 -8.26 -15.70 22.17
N ILE A 41 -8.20 -15.08 23.36
CA ILE A 41 -8.74 -13.72 23.57
C ILE A 41 -8.04 -12.71 22.66
N HIS A 42 -6.71 -12.80 22.58
CA HIS A 42 -5.80 -12.03 21.74
C HIS A 42 -4.51 -12.83 21.56
N MET A 43 -3.60 -12.39 20.67
CA MET A 43 -2.37 -13.11 20.34
C MET A 43 -1.52 -13.49 21.57
N GLY A 44 -1.45 -12.64 22.59
CA GLY A 44 -0.70 -12.94 23.84
C GLY A 44 -1.24 -14.10 24.69
N PHE A 45 -2.45 -14.59 24.41
CA PHE A 45 -3.03 -15.80 25.01
C PHE A 45 -3.08 -16.97 24.01
N ASP A 46 -2.49 -16.82 22.83
CA ASP A 46 -2.41 -17.88 21.83
C ASP A 46 -1.18 -18.76 22.10
N PRO A 47 -1.34 -20.07 22.39
CA PRO A 47 -0.19 -20.95 22.60
C PRO A 47 0.72 -21.08 21.37
N ASP A 48 0.18 -20.91 20.15
CA ASP A 48 0.95 -20.87 18.89
C ASP A 48 1.94 -19.69 18.91
N PHE A 49 1.54 -18.56 19.48
CA PHE A 49 2.37 -17.38 19.64
C PHE A 49 3.36 -17.54 20.79
N GLN A 50 2.89 -17.98 21.95
CA GLN A 50 3.72 -18.16 23.15
C GLN A 50 4.85 -19.18 22.92
N ARG A 51 4.63 -20.22 22.10
CA ARG A 51 5.65 -21.20 21.69
C ARG A 51 6.93 -20.57 21.13
N PHE A 52 6.83 -19.43 20.45
CA PHE A 52 7.96 -18.72 19.83
C PHE A 52 8.29 -17.37 20.50
N ASN A 53 7.49 -16.97 21.50
CA ASN A 53 7.58 -15.71 22.24
C ASN A 53 7.24 -15.95 23.73
N PRO A 54 7.97 -16.84 24.44
CA PRO A 54 7.59 -17.30 25.77
C PRO A 54 7.61 -16.19 26.84
N GLU A 55 8.32 -15.08 26.60
CA GLU A 55 8.32 -13.93 27.51
C GLU A 55 6.93 -13.29 27.67
N PHE A 56 6.00 -13.52 26.73
CA PHE A 56 4.65 -13.00 26.80
C PHE A 56 3.74 -13.72 27.79
N GLU A 57 4.10 -14.93 28.26
CA GLU A 57 3.36 -15.64 29.31
C GLU A 57 3.27 -14.81 30.61
N LEU A 58 4.33 -14.04 30.92
CA LEU A 58 4.44 -13.23 32.13
C LEU A 58 4.09 -11.75 31.92
N LEU A 59 3.63 -11.37 30.74
CA LEU A 59 3.37 -9.96 30.38
C LEU A 59 1.89 -9.64 30.28
N GLN A 60 1.46 -8.65 31.06
CA GLN A 60 0.12 -8.12 30.97
C GLN A 60 -0.05 -7.28 29.69
N ILE A 61 -0.77 -7.83 28.71
CA ILE A 61 -1.31 -7.07 27.59
C ILE A 61 -2.49 -6.22 28.09
N ALA A 62 -2.35 -4.90 28.03
CA ALA A 62 -3.34 -3.97 28.56
C ALA A 62 -4.47 -3.64 27.56
N ASP A 63 -4.17 -3.64 26.26
CA ASP A 63 -5.14 -3.45 25.18
C ASP A 63 -5.18 -4.73 24.33
N GLY A 64 -6.21 -5.55 24.58
CA GLY A 64 -6.41 -6.80 23.85
C GLY A 64 -6.85 -6.61 22.39
N ARG A 65 -7.44 -5.45 22.05
CA ARG A 65 -7.93 -5.13 20.70
C ARG A 65 -6.74 -4.88 19.77
N THR A 66 -5.81 -4.01 20.15
CA THR A 66 -4.61 -3.72 19.33
C THR A 66 -3.58 -4.84 19.32
N PHE A 67 -3.77 -5.86 20.17
CA PHE A 67 -3.00 -7.11 20.19
C PHE A 67 -3.76 -8.31 19.59
N SER A 68 -4.91 -8.06 18.94
CA SER A 68 -5.72 -9.04 18.20
C SER A 68 -5.78 -8.79 16.70
N GLY A 69 -5.12 -7.75 16.22
CA GLY A 69 -5.09 -7.38 14.81
C GLY A 69 -4.01 -6.35 14.52
N LEU A 70 -3.98 -5.88 13.29
CA LEU A 70 -2.93 -5.00 12.76
C LEU A 70 -3.48 -3.62 12.40
N GLN A 71 -2.67 -2.58 12.61
CA GLN A 71 -2.80 -1.32 11.89
C GLN A 71 -2.36 -1.56 10.44
N LEU A 72 -3.24 -1.22 9.50
CA LEU A 72 -3.13 -1.61 8.09
C LEU A 72 -3.39 -0.40 7.20
N PRO A 73 -2.67 -0.24 6.06
CA PRO A 73 -3.04 0.73 5.06
C PRO A 73 -4.36 0.33 4.38
N ALA A 74 -5.07 1.31 3.84
CA ALA A 74 -6.22 1.11 2.95
C ALA A 74 -5.77 0.87 1.50
N GLY A 75 -6.67 0.30 0.69
CA GLY A 75 -6.50 0.16 -0.75
C GLY A 75 -5.75 -1.10 -1.19
N ASN A 76 -5.51 -1.20 -2.49
CA ASN A 76 -4.84 -2.34 -3.11
C ASN A 76 -3.34 -2.07 -3.25
N SER A 77 -2.50 -3.10 -3.09
CA SER A 77 -1.05 -3.04 -3.24
C SER A 77 -0.41 -4.41 -3.49
N ASP A 78 0.64 -4.43 -4.30
CA ASP A 78 1.48 -5.61 -4.54
C ASP A 78 2.10 -6.16 -3.23
N ALA A 79 2.33 -5.29 -2.24
CA ALA A 79 2.83 -5.68 -0.93
C ALA A 79 1.78 -6.45 -0.09
N ALA A 80 0.49 -6.15 -0.25
CA ALA A 80 -0.57 -6.98 0.32
C ALA A 80 -0.70 -8.31 -0.44
N GLU A 81 -0.60 -8.31 -1.76
CA GLU A 81 -0.59 -9.54 -2.58
C GLU A 81 0.59 -10.45 -2.23
N GLN A 82 1.80 -9.89 -2.03
CA GLN A 82 2.96 -10.66 -1.58
C GLN A 82 2.75 -11.24 -0.17
N LEU A 83 2.21 -10.46 0.77
CA LEU A 83 1.96 -10.93 2.12
C LEU A 83 0.96 -12.09 2.11
N TRP A 84 -0.17 -11.93 1.42
CA TRP A 84 -1.13 -13.02 1.25
C TRP A 84 -0.52 -14.20 0.50
N SER A 85 0.29 -14.00 -0.54
CA SER A 85 1.01 -15.08 -1.23
C SER A 85 1.93 -15.86 -0.29
N TRP A 86 2.60 -15.19 0.65
CA TRP A 86 3.43 -15.83 1.67
C TRP A 86 2.61 -16.61 2.70
N VAL A 87 1.49 -16.06 3.17
CA VAL A 87 0.56 -16.77 4.08
C VAL A 87 -0.06 -17.98 3.40
N LEU A 88 -0.56 -17.81 2.17
CA LEU A 88 -1.32 -18.80 1.42
C LEU A 88 -0.46 -19.92 0.81
N ALA A 89 0.86 -19.73 0.74
CA ALA A 89 1.84 -20.73 0.36
C ALA A 89 2.27 -21.64 1.52
N ASP A 90 2.05 -21.23 2.76
CA ASP A 90 2.48 -21.98 3.94
C ASP A 90 1.50 -23.12 4.28
N PRO A 91 1.95 -24.37 4.43
CA PRO A 91 1.07 -25.50 4.75
C PRO A 91 0.26 -25.36 6.05
N GLU A 92 0.85 -24.84 7.14
CA GLU A 92 0.15 -24.70 8.43
C GLU A 92 -0.91 -23.61 8.37
N ALA A 93 -0.57 -22.46 7.78
CA ALA A 93 -1.52 -21.36 7.59
C ALA A 93 -2.62 -21.74 6.59
N ARG A 94 -2.29 -22.45 5.51
CA ARG A 94 -3.26 -22.89 4.51
C ARG A 94 -4.26 -23.89 5.08
N ALA A 95 -3.81 -24.91 5.81
CA ALA A 95 -4.70 -25.88 6.46
C ALA A 95 -5.66 -25.17 7.43
N TRP A 96 -5.12 -24.25 8.25
CA TRP A 96 -5.91 -23.44 9.17
C TRP A 96 -6.94 -22.54 8.46
N MET A 97 -6.54 -21.87 7.38
CA MET A 97 -7.46 -21.06 6.56
C MET A 97 -8.50 -21.91 5.82
N ASN A 98 -8.23 -23.18 5.52
CA ASN A 98 -9.22 -24.13 5.00
C ASN A 98 -10.25 -24.59 6.05
N GLY A 99 -10.22 -24.03 7.27
CA GLY A 99 -11.18 -24.29 8.34
C GLY A 99 -10.74 -25.36 9.35
N GLU A 100 -9.57 -25.96 9.18
CA GLU A 100 -9.01 -26.88 10.17
C GLU A 100 -8.61 -26.11 11.43
N PRO A 101 -8.91 -26.60 12.65
CA PRO A 101 -8.35 -26.03 13.87
C PRO A 101 -6.82 -26.18 13.87
N ASP A 102 -6.11 -25.24 14.49
CA ASP A 102 -4.69 -25.44 14.81
C ASP A 102 -4.48 -26.46 15.95
N GLU A 103 -3.22 -26.70 16.33
CA GLU A 103 -2.83 -27.66 17.38
C GLU A 103 -3.49 -27.38 18.75
N TRP A 104 -4.04 -26.17 18.96
CA TRP A 104 -4.68 -25.74 20.20
C TRP A 104 -6.18 -25.48 20.05
N GLY A 105 -6.76 -25.77 18.88
CA GLY A 105 -8.18 -25.69 18.61
C GLY A 105 -8.69 -24.33 18.07
N MET A 106 -7.80 -23.36 17.81
CA MET A 106 -8.21 -22.07 17.24
C MET A 106 -8.64 -22.25 15.78
N LYS A 107 -9.79 -21.70 15.41
CA LYS A 107 -10.33 -21.72 14.05
C LYS A 107 -10.24 -20.35 13.37
N VAL A 108 -10.12 -20.35 12.03
CA VAL A 108 -10.29 -19.14 11.23
C VAL A 108 -11.72 -18.60 11.35
N ASN A 109 -11.86 -17.26 11.32
CA ASN A 109 -13.13 -16.61 11.13
C ASN A 109 -13.74 -17.05 9.78
N PRO A 110 -14.94 -17.66 9.74
CA PRO A 110 -15.52 -18.21 8.53
C PRO A 110 -15.68 -17.22 7.36
N VAL A 111 -15.68 -15.90 7.53
CA VAL A 111 -15.71 -15.00 6.35
C VAL A 111 -14.38 -14.98 5.56
N TYR A 112 -13.30 -15.54 6.13
CA TYR A 112 -11.97 -15.65 5.50
C TYR A 112 -11.60 -17.10 5.15
N GLY A 113 -12.55 -18.04 5.18
CA GLY A 113 -12.31 -19.43 4.81
C GLY A 113 -11.76 -19.57 3.39
N ALA A 114 -10.68 -20.31 3.22
CA ALA A 114 -9.96 -20.46 1.94
C ALA A 114 -10.54 -21.55 1.01
N THR A 115 -11.65 -22.17 1.41
CA THR A 115 -12.49 -23.03 0.56
C THR A 115 -13.94 -22.54 0.63
N ALA A 116 -14.78 -22.95 -0.33
CA ALA A 116 -16.19 -22.58 -0.34
C ALA A 116 -16.96 -23.15 0.86
N GLU A 117 -16.51 -24.30 1.39
CA GLU A 117 -17.11 -24.99 2.54
C GLU A 117 -16.72 -24.34 3.87
N ALA A 118 -15.48 -23.84 3.97
CA ALA A 118 -15.02 -23.10 5.14
C ALA A 118 -15.52 -21.65 5.14
N ASN A 119 -15.81 -21.09 3.96
CA ASN A 119 -16.25 -19.71 3.87
C ASN A 119 -17.76 -19.55 4.08
N SER A 120 -18.17 -18.78 5.10
CA SER A 120 -19.59 -18.52 5.37
C SER A 120 -20.32 -17.73 4.28
N THR A 121 -19.60 -17.13 3.33
CA THR A 121 -20.18 -16.50 2.13
C THR A 121 -20.39 -17.47 0.96
N GLY A 122 -19.85 -18.69 1.04
CA GLY A 122 -19.81 -19.68 -0.05
C GLY A 122 -18.74 -19.41 -1.12
N ALA A 123 -17.97 -18.32 -1.02
CA ALA A 123 -16.86 -18.02 -1.93
C ALA A 123 -15.51 -18.25 -1.24
N ALA A 124 -14.61 -19.01 -1.88
CA ALA A 124 -13.28 -19.27 -1.33
C ALA A 124 -12.44 -17.98 -1.24
N PHE A 125 -11.80 -17.74 -0.09
CA PHE A 125 -10.83 -16.66 0.08
C PHE A 125 -9.45 -17.10 -0.41
N GLY A 126 -8.68 -16.19 -1.02
CA GLY A 126 -7.32 -16.51 -1.46
C GLY A 126 -7.15 -16.94 -2.92
N ASP A 127 -8.24 -17.01 -3.70
CA ASP A 127 -8.22 -17.24 -5.14
C ASP A 127 -9.20 -16.28 -5.88
N PRO A 128 -8.70 -15.30 -6.66
CA PRO A 128 -7.30 -14.92 -6.81
C PRO A 128 -6.71 -14.40 -5.48
N VAL A 129 -5.38 -14.34 -5.39
CA VAL A 129 -4.70 -13.82 -4.19
C VAL A 129 -5.15 -12.38 -3.90
N PRO A 130 -5.65 -12.06 -2.69
CA PRO A 130 -6.07 -10.71 -2.36
C PRO A 130 -4.91 -9.74 -2.41
N ASN A 131 -5.11 -8.59 -3.06
CA ASN A 131 -4.14 -7.49 -3.10
C ASN A 131 -4.50 -6.36 -2.11
N SER A 132 -5.32 -6.62 -1.09
CA SER A 132 -5.66 -5.68 -0.02
C SER A 132 -5.79 -6.41 1.33
N PHE A 133 -6.06 -5.68 2.42
CA PHE A 133 -6.19 -6.27 3.77
C PHE A 133 -7.64 -6.19 4.29
N PRO A 134 -8.58 -6.98 3.76
CA PRO A 134 -10.01 -6.82 4.06
C PRO A 134 -10.36 -7.04 5.53
N LYS A 135 -11.27 -6.20 6.04
CA LYS A 135 -11.92 -6.27 7.36
C LYS A 135 -13.37 -6.69 7.15
N ALA A 136 -13.57 -7.97 6.88
CA ALA A 136 -14.78 -8.54 6.28
C ALA A 136 -15.77 -9.15 7.28
N ASP A 137 -15.42 -9.21 8.57
CA ASP A 137 -16.36 -9.67 9.60
C ASP A 137 -17.59 -8.74 9.65
N PRO A 138 -18.83 -9.28 9.62
CA PRO A 138 -20.04 -8.49 9.49
C PRO A 138 -20.56 -7.97 10.84
N TYR A 139 -19.88 -8.25 11.97
CA TYR A 139 -20.33 -7.74 13.25
C TYR A 139 -20.20 -6.22 13.31
N CYS A 140 -21.32 -5.58 13.62
CA CYS A 140 -21.36 -4.19 14.03
C CYS A 140 -22.14 -4.06 15.34
N TYR A 141 -21.52 -3.43 16.32
CA TYR A 141 -22.18 -3.10 17.58
C TYR A 141 -22.99 -1.81 17.43
N ARG A 142 -24.22 -1.79 17.94
CA ARG A 142 -25.02 -0.57 18.08
C ARG A 142 -25.37 -0.36 19.55
N GLY A 143 -24.89 0.75 20.11
CA GLY A 143 -25.24 1.17 21.46
C GLY A 143 -26.74 1.48 21.62
N PRO A 144 -27.27 1.44 22.85
CA PRO A 144 -28.66 1.81 23.11
C PRO A 144 -28.92 3.28 22.78
N ALA A 145 -30.12 3.58 22.31
CA ALA A 145 -30.56 4.95 22.09
C ALA A 145 -30.70 5.71 23.43
N ARG A 146 -30.47 7.03 23.41
CA ARG A 146 -30.41 7.88 24.59
C ARG A 146 -30.96 9.28 24.37
N GLY A 147 -30.94 10.10 25.41
CA GLY A 147 -31.54 11.44 25.42
C GLY A 147 -33.07 11.42 25.55
N PRO A 148 -33.72 12.59 25.56
CA PRO A 148 -35.18 12.69 25.65
C PRO A 148 -35.85 11.88 24.54
N SER A 149 -36.80 11.01 24.91
CA SER A 149 -37.54 10.15 23.98
C SER A 149 -36.66 9.28 23.07
N ASN A 150 -35.44 8.91 23.51
CA ASN A 150 -34.47 8.13 22.74
C ASN A 150 -34.05 8.79 21.41
N SER A 151 -34.05 10.12 21.33
CA SER A 151 -33.76 10.88 20.11
C SER A 151 -32.32 10.74 19.59
N ILE A 152 -31.37 10.36 20.44
CA ILE A 152 -29.96 10.15 20.07
C ILE A 152 -29.73 8.65 19.88
N VAL A 153 -29.72 8.21 18.62
CA VAL A 153 -29.41 6.83 18.25
C VAL A 153 -27.92 6.73 17.90
N PRO A 154 -27.10 5.93 18.61
CA PRO A 154 -25.71 5.69 18.24
C PRO A 154 -25.57 5.17 16.80
N PRO A 155 -24.63 5.71 16.00
CA PRO A 155 -24.22 5.04 14.76
C PRO A 155 -23.57 3.69 15.13
N PRO A 156 -23.70 2.66 14.28
CA PRO A 156 -23.07 1.38 14.52
C PRO A 156 -21.53 1.52 14.45
N LEU A 157 -20.83 0.75 15.27
CA LEU A 157 -19.38 0.52 15.19
C LEU A 157 -19.14 -0.82 14.52
N CYS A 158 -18.52 -0.83 13.34
CA CYS A 158 -18.15 -2.04 12.60
C CYS A 158 -16.62 -2.28 12.70
N GLY A 159 -16.11 -3.36 12.09
CA GLY A 159 -14.68 -3.71 12.14
C GLY A 159 -13.73 -2.59 11.68
N THR A 160 -14.16 -1.73 10.76
CA THR A 160 -13.41 -0.54 10.32
C THR A 160 -13.42 0.62 11.30
N ASP A 161 -14.39 0.72 12.20
CA ASP A 161 -14.40 1.71 13.28
C ASP A 161 -13.58 1.20 14.48
N TRP A 162 -13.66 -0.12 14.73
CA TRP A 162 -12.92 -0.83 15.79
C TRP A 162 -11.41 -0.88 15.54
N MET A 163 -10.99 -1.12 14.30
CA MET A 163 -9.59 -1.16 13.88
C MET A 163 -9.43 -0.43 12.54
N PRO A 164 -9.42 0.92 12.52
CA PRO A 164 -9.44 1.71 11.29
C PRO A 164 -8.17 1.56 10.45
N TYR A 165 -8.34 1.60 9.13
CA TYR A 165 -7.22 1.70 8.20
C TYR A 165 -6.46 3.03 8.34
N LYS A 166 -5.31 3.09 7.67
CA LYS A 166 -4.45 4.27 7.52
C LYS A 166 -4.21 4.52 6.02
N ARG A 167 -3.75 5.71 5.65
CA ARG A 167 -3.58 6.12 4.24
C ARG A 167 -2.32 5.55 3.59
N SER A 168 -1.33 5.17 4.40
CA SER A 168 -0.04 4.65 3.93
C SER A 168 0.67 3.83 5.01
N TYR A 169 1.72 3.11 4.62
CA TYR A 169 2.65 2.44 5.54
C TYR A 169 3.41 3.43 6.45
N ALA A 170 3.71 4.64 5.98
CA ALA A 170 4.28 5.69 6.82
C ALA A 170 3.29 6.11 7.94
N GLU A 171 1.99 6.22 7.63
CA GLU A 171 0.98 6.52 8.64
C GLU A 171 0.75 5.33 9.60
N THR A 172 0.74 4.07 9.14
CA THR A 172 0.68 2.92 10.06
C THR A 172 1.86 2.93 11.03
N ALA A 173 3.08 3.20 10.54
CA ALA A 173 4.26 3.30 11.39
C ALA A 173 4.15 4.45 12.42
N GLN A 174 3.65 5.62 11.99
CA GLN A 174 3.45 6.78 12.86
C GLN A 174 2.45 6.48 14.00
N VAL A 175 1.27 5.94 13.69
CA VAL A 175 0.25 5.67 14.72
C VAL A 175 0.69 4.59 15.70
N THR A 176 1.43 3.59 15.25
CA THR A 176 1.99 2.53 16.10
C THR A 176 3.07 3.08 17.02
N ARG A 177 3.90 4.02 16.56
CA ARG A 177 4.87 4.70 17.42
C ARG A 177 4.21 5.59 18.47
N ALA A 178 3.14 6.29 18.08
CA ALA A 178 2.32 7.07 19.00
C ALA A 178 1.52 6.19 19.98
N ALA A 179 1.25 4.94 19.59
CA ALA A 179 0.26 4.04 20.17
C ALA A 179 -1.15 4.67 20.22
N ALA A 180 -1.53 5.35 19.14
CA ALA A 180 -2.77 6.08 18.98
C ALA A 180 -3.35 5.82 17.59
N ASP A 181 -4.22 4.81 17.48
CA ASP A 181 -4.73 4.32 16.18
C ASP A 181 -5.87 5.17 15.58
N GLY A 182 -6.38 6.13 16.33
CA GLY A 182 -7.46 7.03 15.89
C GLY A 182 -8.84 6.36 15.83
N ALA A 183 -9.04 5.20 16.46
CA ALA A 183 -10.36 4.58 16.57
C ALA A 183 -11.34 5.50 17.30
N LYS A 184 -12.53 5.72 16.71
CA LYS A 184 -13.61 6.50 17.34
C LYS A 184 -14.62 5.52 17.96
N ILE A 185 -14.27 5.02 19.14
CA ILE A 185 -14.99 3.93 19.82
C ILE A 185 -15.27 4.21 21.30
N ASN A 186 -14.78 5.33 21.84
CA ASN A 186 -14.97 5.68 23.25
C ASN A 186 -16.39 6.24 23.47
N ASP A 187 -17.17 5.74 24.44
CA ASP A 187 -18.52 6.27 24.67
C ASP A 187 -18.48 7.64 25.36
N ASN A 188 -18.85 8.68 24.62
CA ASN A 188 -19.10 10.00 25.17
C ASN A 188 -20.52 10.08 25.76
N ALA A 189 -20.66 9.72 27.04
CA ALA A 189 -21.93 9.77 27.77
C ALA A 189 -22.67 11.13 27.71
N PHE A 190 -21.98 12.23 27.38
CA PHE A 190 -22.53 13.59 27.29
C PHE A 190 -22.89 14.04 25.86
N ALA A 191 -22.82 13.14 24.87
CA ALA A 191 -23.15 13.46 23.49
C ALA A 191 -24.56 14.02 23.33
N GLN A 192 -24.68 15.17 22.65
CA GLN A 192 -25.97 15.84 22.35
C GLN A 192 -26.53 15.47 20.96
N SER A 193 -25.79 14.67 20.18
CA SER A 193 -26.14 14.25 18.82
C SER A 193 -25.49 12.91 18.48
N SER A 194 -26.05 12.18 17.51
CA SER A 194 -25.59 10.83 17.13
C SER A 194 -24.12 10.78 16.67
N ASP A 195 -23.66 11.79 15.92
CA ASP A 195 -22.27 11.89 15.44
C ASP A 195 -21.24 12.09 16.55
N ARG A 196 -21.68 12.47 17.77
CA ARG A 196 -20.83 12.73 18.93
C ARG A 196 -20.85 11.63 19.98
N VAL A 197 -21.57 10.54 19.73
CA VAL A 197 -21.66 9.38 20.63
C VAL A 197 -20.29 8.72 20.81
N TRP A 198 -19.54 8.53 19.73
CA TRP A 198 -18.23 7.89 19.77
C TRP A 198 -17.11 8.93 19.65
N ALA A 199 -16.35 9.08 20.73
CA ALA A 199 -15.14 9.90 20.78
C ALA A 199 -13.90 9.09 20.38
N ALA A 200 -12.83 9.80 20.03
CA ALA A 200 -11.54 9.19 19.70
C ALA A 200 -10.89 8.58 20.95
N GLU A 201 -10.40 7.35 20.79
CA GLU A 201 -9.53 6.71 21.78
C GLU A 201 -8.26 7.54 22.03
N GLN A 202 -7.80 7.50 23.28
CA GLN A 202 -6.59 8.19 23.69
C GLN A 202 -5.34 7.34 23.40
N PRO A 203 -4.17 7.95 23.22
CA PRO A 203 -2.92 7.21 23.10
C PRO A 203 -2.70 6.27 24.28
N GLN A 204 -2.30 5.02 24.03
CA GLN A 204 -2.06 4.04 25.07
C GLN A 204 -1.00 4.52 26.08
N TYR A 205 -1.32 4.36 27.37
CA TYR A 205 -0.47 4.76 28.48
C TYR A 205 0.95 4.19 28.38
N LEU A 206 1.94 4.99 28.79
CA LEU A 206 3.33 4.54 28.88
C LEU A 206 3.44 3.31 29.79
N GLY A 207 4.28 2.35 29.38
CA GLY A 207 4.39 1.05 30.05
C GLY A 207 3.28 0.04 29.73
N ARG A 208 2.21 0.44 29.04
CA ARG A 208 1.07 -0.40 28.61
C ARG A 208 0.89 -0.50 27.10
N ARG A 209 1.79 0.10 26.32
CA ARG A 209 1.72 0.15 24.85
C ARG A 209 1.95 -1.22 24.23
N GLY A 210 1.01 -1.68 23.40
CA GLY A 210 1.06 -2.96 22.70
C GLY A 210 0.24 -2.90 21.41
N MET A 211 0.85 -2.41 20.34
CA MET A 211 0.20 -2.22 19.04
C MET A 211 1.08 -2.78 17.92
N LEU A 212 0.46 -3.49 16.99
CA LEU A 212 1.11 -4.14 15.86
C LEU A 212 0.66 -3.49 14.54
N ALA A 213 1.50 -3.51 13.51
CA ALA A 213 1.21 -2.92 12.20
C ALA A 213 1.93 -3.64 11.07
N ILE A 214 1.38 -3.52 9.86
CA ILE A 214 2.16 -3.72 8.63
C ILE A 214 2.67 -2.34 8.18
N THR A 215 3.98 -2.26 7.93
CA THR A 215 4.71 -1.09 7.43
C THR A 215 5.88 -1.56 6.59
N ASP A 216 6.36 -0.71 5.68
CA ASP A 216 7.67 -0.87 5.06
C ASP A 216 8.81 -0.60 6.07
N THR A 217 10.01 -1.08 5.74
CA THR A 217 11.23 -0.96 6.54
C THR A 217 11.79 0.47 6.68
N PRO A 218 11.78 1.37 5.67
CA PRO A 218 12.21 2.75 5.87
C PRO A 218 11.29 3.54 6.80
N SER A 219 9.97 3.36 6.71
CA SER A 219 9.00 3.94 7.66
C SER A 219 9.20 3.39 9.07
N ALA A 220 9.41 2.08 9.22
CA ALA A 220 9.75 1.48 10.51
C ALA A 220 11.04 2.08 11.09
N ALA A 221 12.08 2.29 10.27
CA ALA A 221 13.34 2.92 10.68
C ALA A 221 13.16 4.40 11.04
N GLN A 222 12.35 5.15 10.29
CA GLN A 222 12.05 6.57 10.53
C GLN A 222 11.35 6.80 11.87
N PHE A 223 10.32 5.99 12.18
CA PHE A 223 9.57 6.11 13.43
C PHE A 223 10.19 5.31 14.60
N GLY A 224 11.35 4.66 14.37
CA GLY A 224 12.05 3.87 15.38
C GLY A 224 11.21 2.72 15.91
N LEU A 225 10.45 2.06 15.04
CA LEU A 225 9.71 0.86 15.36
C LEU A 225 10.64 -0.36 15.44
N GLN A 226 10.15 -1.36 16.18
CA GLN A 226 10.74 -2.67 16.25
C GLN A 226 10.05 -3.56 15.21
N ALA A 227 10.82 -4.15 14.30
CA ALA A 227 10.29 -5.04 13.29
C ALA A 227 10.19 -6.48 13.82
N ALA A 228 9.12 -7.18 13.46
CA ALA A 228 8.99 -8.60 13.75
C ALA A 228 9.97 -9.42 12.90
N ARG A 229 10.44 -10.54 13.47
CA ARG A 229 11.16 -11.59 12.78
C ARG A 229 10.14 -12.60 12.25
N LEU A 230 10.25 -12.98 10.97
CA LEU A 230 9.29 -13.87 10.32
C LEU A 230 9.91 -15.23 10.01
N SER A 231 9.15 -16.32 10.20
CA SER A 231 9.52 -17.62 9.64
C SER A 231 9.17 -17.67 8.15
N ARG A 232 9.89 -18.49 7.39
CA ARG A 232 9.58 -18.71 5.96
C ARG A 232 8.32 -19.57 5.83
N SER A 233 7.61 -19.42 4.72
CA SER A 233 6.55 -20.35 4.34
C SER A 233 7.15 -21.76 4.15
N GLY A 234 6.50 -22.77 4.72
CA GLY A 234 6.98 -24.15 4.74
C GLY A 234 8.06 -24.45 5.80
N ASP A 235 8.54 -23.46 6.55
CA ASP A 235 9.43 -23.66 7.69
C ASP A 235 8.61 -24.00 8.95
N ASN A 236 8.04 -25.20 8.93
CA ASN A 236 7.04 -25.66 9.91
C ASN A 236 7.61 -26.58 11.00
N GLY A 237 8.92 -26.61 11.15
CA GLY A 237 9.59 -27.32 12.25
C GLY A 237 9.32 -26.71 13.64
N PRO A 238 9.61 -27.43 14.72
CA PRO A 238 9.62 -26.86 16.07
C PRO A 238 10.71 -25.80 16.22
N ASP A 239 11.87 -26.00 15.58
CA ASP A 239 13.05 -25.13 15.63
C ASP A 239 13.15 -24.20 14.39
N ARG A 240 12.00 -23.74 13.87
CA ARG A 240 11.91 -22.94 12.64
C ARG A 240 12.66 -21.61 12.75
N ALA A 241 13.29 -21.18 11.66
CA ALA A 241 14.14 -19.99 11.66
C ALA A 241 13.35 -18.68 11.53
N PHE A 242 13.45 -17.79 12.52
CA PHE A 242 12.85 -16.45 12.47
C PHE A 242 13.86 -15.40 12.02
N ILE A 243 13.55 -14.72 10.91
CA ILE A 243 14.49 -13.89 10.16
C ILE A 243 14.08 -12.42 10.30
N ALA A 244 15.04 -11.54 10.61
CA ALA A 244 14.81 -10.10 10.71
C ALA A 244 14.83 -9.42 9.32
N PRO A 245 14.11 -8.31 9.12
CA PRO A 245 14.19 -7.50 7.91
C PRO A 245 15.43 -6.60 7.92
N ASP A 246 16.61 -7.20 8.05
CA ASP A 246 17.91 -6.53 7.97
C ASP A 246 18.54 -6.68 6.57
N SER A 247 19.69 -6.03 6.35
CA SER A 247 20.38 -6.06 5.05
C SER A 247 20.79 -7.47 4.60
N SER A 248 21.05 -8.40 5.52
CA SER A 248 21.33 -9.80 5.20
C SER A 248 20.06 -10.50 4.75
N GLY A 249 19.00 -10.42 5.54
CA GLY A 249 17.71 -11.05 5.25
C GLY A 249 17.09 -10.57 3.94
N LEU A 250 17.09 -9.25 3.70
CA LEU A 250 16.58 -8.67 2.46
C LEU A 250 17.45 -9.04 1.25
N SER A 251 18.79 -9.04 1.37
CA SER A 251 19.66 -9.39 0.23
C SER A 251 19.58 -10.87 -0.17
N LEU A 252 19.45 -11.78 0.80
CA LEU A 252 19.22 -13.21 0.55
C LEU A 252 17.84 -13.45 -0.09
N ALA A 253 16.82 -12.68 0.29
CA ALA A 253 15.51 -12.77 -0.32
C ALA A 253 15.50 -12.30 -1.78
N VAL A 254 16.20 -11.22 -2.12
CA VAL A 254 16.39 -10.80 -3.53
C VAL A 254 17.10 -11.87 -4.34
N ALA A 255 18.10 -12.56 -3.76
CA ALA A 255 18.79 -13.68 -4.42
C ALA A 255 17.90 -14.94 -4.61
N ALA A 256 16.78 -15.04 -3.90
CA ALA A 256 15.81 -16.13 -3.99
C ALA A 256 14.60 -15.83 -4.91
N MET A 257 14.53 -14.62 -5.46
CA MET A 257 13.46 -14.23 -6.39
C MET A 257 13.62 -14.94 -7.75
N ALA A 258 12.49 -15.15 -8.43
CA ALA A 258 12.44 -15.76 -9.75
C ALA A 258 11.87 -14.76 -10.78
N PRO A 259 12.31 -14.78 -12.06
CA PRO A 259 11.72 -13.95 -13.09
C PRO A 259 10.25 -14.31 -13.32
N ALA A 260 9.40 -13.30 -13.51
CA ALA A 260 8.04 -13.50 -13.98
C ALA A 260 8.04 -14.06 -15.42
N GLU A 261 7.10 -14.95 -15.71
CA GLU A 261 7.04 -15.70 -16.97
C GLU A 261 7.18 -14.78 -18.21
N GLY A 262 8.12 -15.12 -19.09
CA GLY A 262 8.41 -14.35 -20.31
C GLY A 262 9.14 -13.02 -20.11
N THR A 263 9.61 -12.69 -18.90
CA THR A 263 10.27 -11.40 -18.59
C THR A 263 11.58 -11.57 -17.80
N THR A 264 12.34 -10.49 -17.56
CA THR A 264 13.43 -10.47 -16.58
C THR A 264 13.02 -9.90 -15.21
N VAL A 265 11.76 -9.47 -15.05
CA VAL A 265 11.26 -8.83 -13.82
C VAL A 265 11.17 -9.87 -12.71
N LEU A 266 12.07 -9.79 -11.73
CA LEU A 266 12.09 -10.68 -10.57
C LEU A 266 10.88 -10.43 -9.65
N ARG A 267 10.22 -11.52 -9.27
CA ARG A 267 9.14 -11.56 -8.28
C ARG A 267 9.55 -12.40 -7.06
N PRO A 268 9.02 -12.09 -5.86
CA PRO A 268 9.12 -12.96 -4.69
C PRO A 268 8.65 -14.38 -5.01
N SER A 269 9.34 -15.37 -4.44
CA SER A 269 8.97 -16.79 -4.55
C SER A 269 8.67 -17.34 -3.15
N PRO A 270 7.40 -17.33 -2.70
CA PRO A 270 7.02 -17.70 -1.32
C PRO A 270 7.48 -19.09 -0.86
N THR A 271 7.58 -20.04 -1.79
CA THR A 271 7.96 -21.44 -1.54
C THR A 271 9.45 -21.71 -1.75
N ALA A 272 10.27 -20.70 -2.08
CA ALA A 272 11.69 -20.88 -2.31
C ALA A 272 12.44 -21.32 -1.05
N SER A 273 13.25 -22.38 -1.18
CA SER A 273 14.15 -22.82 -0.12
C SER A 273 15.37 -21.90 -0.04
N ALA A 274 15.21 -20.77 0.67
CA ALA A 274 16.25 -19.77 0.89
C ALA A 274 16.47 -19.54 2.40
N PRO A 275 17.37 -20.32 3.04
CA PRO A 275 17.70 -20.12 4.45
C PRO A 275 18.19 -18.69 4.72
N GLY A 276 17.64 -18.04 5.75
CA GLY A 276 18.00 -16.67 6.11
C GLY A 276 17.40 -15.56 5.24
N ALA A 277 16.61 -15.88 4.21
CA ALA A 277 15.89 -14.87 3.42
C ALA A 277 14.65 -14.32 4.14
N TYR A 278 14.51 -13.00 4.23
CA TYR A 278 13.33 -12.36 4.82
C TYR A 278 12.11 -12.47 3.88
N PRO A 279 10.99 -13.11 4.29
CA PRO A 279 9.95 -13.52 3.34
C PRO A 279 9.21 -12.39 2.60
N LEU A 280 9.08 -11.22 3.24
CA LEU A 280 8.30 -10.09 2.73
C LEU A 280 9.18 -9.00 2.08
N THR A 281 10.27 -9.42 1.43
CA THR A 281 11.16 -8.51 0.69
C THR A 281 10.57 -8.18 -0.69
N THR A 282 10.43 -6.89 -1.00
CA THR A 282 10.02 -6.37 -2.31
C THR A 282 11.21 -5.81 -3.10
N LEU A 283 11.06 -5.73 -4.42
CA LEU A 283 11.90 -4.87 -5.28
C LEU A 283 11.03 -3.74 -5.83
N ALA A 284 11.53 -2.50 -5.72
CA ALA A 284 10.88 -1.34 -6.34
C ALA A 284 11.38 -1.20 -7.79
N TYR A 285 10.45 -1.26 -8.75
CA TYR A 285 10.75 -1.13 -10.17
C TYR A 285 10.34 0.25 -10.71
N ALA A 286 11.20 0.82 -11.55
CA ALA A 286 10.84 1.95 -12.40
C ALA A 286 10.31 1.44 -13.74
N ALA A 287 9.26 2.07 -14.26
CA ALA A 287 8.68 1.77 -15.57
C ALA A 287 8.71 3.02 -16.46
N ILE A 288 9.11 2.85 -17.72
CA ILE A 288 9.18 3.91 -18.73
C ILE A 288 8.83 3.35 -20.11
N SER A 289 8.36 4.21 -21.01
CA SER A 289 8.20 3.90 -22.43
C SER A 289 9.20 4.75 -23.23
N PRO A 290 10.42 4.24 -23.52
CA PRO A 290 11.49 5.10 -24.06
C PRO A 290 11.12 5.71 -25.41
N LEU A 291 10.40 4.99 -26.27
CA LEU A 291 9.98 5.49 -27.59
C LEU A 291 8.87 6.53 -27.55
N ALA A 292 8.25 6.78 -26.39
CA ALA A 292 7.34 7.90 -26.17
C ALA A 292 8.08 9.20 -25.75
N LEU A 293 9.38 9.12 -25.47
CA LEU A 293 10.24 10.24 -25.07
C LEU A 293 11.09 10.71 -26.25
N ASP A 294 11.40 12.00 -26.30
CA ASP A 294 12.43 12.53 -27.21
C ASP A 294 13.85 12.13 -26.77
N ALA A 295 14.87 12.50 -27.55
CA ALA A 295 16.25 12.07 -27.31
C ALA A 295 16.89 12.72 -26.06
N GLU A 296 16.46 13.93 -25.69
CA GLU A 296 16.95 14.64 -24.50
C GLU A 296 16.39 13.98 -23.24
N ALA A 297 15.06 13.80 -23.20
CA ALA A 297 14.39 13.08 -22.12
C ALA A 297 14.92 11.64 -21.96
N ARG A 298 15.17 10.89 -23.05
CA ARG A 298 15.81 9.55 -22.92
C ARG A 298 17.21 9.60 -22.30
N SER A 299 17.99 10.66 -22.57
CA SER A 299 19.30 10.84 -21.95
C SER A 299 19.20 11.13 -20.45
N ASP A 300 18.26 11.99 -20.05
CA ASP A 300 18.01 12.35 -18.64
C ASP A 300 17.50 11.16 -17.82
N TYR A 301 16.52 10.41 -18.35
CA TYR A 301 16.03 9.19 -17.70
C TYR A 301 17.14 8.13 -17.58
N ALA A 302 18.01 7.99 -18.58
CA ALA A 302 19.16 7.08 -18.51
C ALA A 302 20.18 7.53 -17.44
N ALA A 303 20.48 8.82 -17.35
CA ALA A 303 21.34 9.39 -16.31
C ALA A 303 20.74 9.22 -14.90
N PHE A 304 19.42 9.37 -14.76
CA PHE A 304 18.71 9.09 -13.51
C PHE A 304 18.82 7.60 -13.12
N ILE A 305 18.63 6.66 -14.04
CA ILE A 305 18.79 5.22 -13.77
C ILE A 305 20.23 4.92 -13.33
N GLU A 306 21.24 5.42 -14.06
CA GLU A 306 22.66 5.25 -13.71
C GLU A 306 23.01 5.82 -12.33
N TYR A 307 22.44 6.97 -11.96
CA TYR A 307 22.57 7.51 -10.61
C TYR A 307 21.90 6.61 -9.58
N ALA A 308 20.62 6.30 -9.79
CA ALA A 308 19.77 5.58 -8.84
C ALA A 308 20.21 4.14 -8.57
N THR A 309 20.87 3.46 -9.53
CA THR A 309 21.41 2.10 -9.34
C THR A 309 22.93 2.07 -9.12
N GLY A 310 23.63 3.17 -9.40
CA GLY A 310 25.06 3.35 -9.18
C GLY A 310 25.38 4.15 -7.91
N PRO A 311 25.80 5.43 -8.01
CA PRO A 311 26.15 6.29 -6.88
C PRO A 311 25.10 6.42 -5.77
N GLY A 312 23.80 6.44 -6.12
CA GLY A 312 22.70 6.57 -5.16
C GLY A 312 22.49 5.32 -4.28
N GLN A 313 23.12 4.19 -4.61
CA GLN A 313 23.05 2.94 -3.84
C GLN A 313 24.10 2.89 -2.71
N VAL A 314 24.42 4.05 -2.12
CA VAL A 314 25.28 4.20 -0.94
C VAL A 314 24.38 4.53 0.26
N PRO A 315 24.27 3.65 1.28
CA PRO A 315 23.46 3.91 2.46
C PRO A 315 23.91 5.16 3.23
N GLY A 316 22.96 6.00 3.64
CA GLY A 316 23.27 7.21 4.40
C GLY A 316 22.06 8.10 4.71
N LEU A 317 22.35 9.39 4.96
CA LEU A 317 21.37 10.40 5.35
C LEU A 317 21.50 11.71 4.54
N GLU A 318 22.51 11.83 3.68
CA GLU A 318 22.72 13.00 2.83
C GLU A 318 21.82 12.91 1.58
N LEU A 319 21.59 14.05 0.93
CA LEU A 319 20.76 14.10 -0.27
C LEU A 319 21.33 13.19 -1.38
N GLY A 320 20.50 12.27 -1.88
CA GLY A 320 20.88 11.33 -2.93
C GLY A 320 21.51 10.02 -2.43
N GLN A 321 21.75 9.86 -1.12
CA GLN A 321 22.10 8.57 -0.52
C GLN A 321 20.86 7.69 -0.31
N LEU A 322 21.08 6.38 -0.22
CA LEU A 322 20.03 5.40 0.04
C LEU A 322 19.57 5.49 1.51
N PRO A 323 18.29 5.80 1.80
CA PRO A 323 17.81 5.96 3.17
C PRO A 323 17.89 4.67 4.01
N ARG A 324 17.90 4.84 5.34
CA ARG A 324 17.79 3.71 6.29
C ARG A 324 16.51 2.90 6.03
N GLY A 325 16.62 1.59 6.20
CA GLY A 325 15.52 0.64 5.96
C GLY A 325 15.51 0.03 4.55
N TYR A 326 16.16 0.66 3.58
CA TYR A 326 16.46 0.01 2.29
C TYR A 326 17.76 -0.80 2.34
N VAL A 327 17.87 -1.80 1.46
CA VAL A 327 19.09 -2.55 1.18
C VAL A 327 19.67 -2.10 -0.16
N ALA A 328 21.00 -1.98 -0.26
CA ALA A 328 21.66 -1.63 -1.51
C ALA A 328 21.52 -2.75 -2.55
N MET A 329 21.20 -2.37 -3.78
CA MET A 329 20.97 -3.28 -4.91
C MET A 329 22.16 -4.25 -5.14
N PRO A 330 21.91 -5.56 -5.33
CA PRO A 330 22.95 -6.53 -5.68
C PRO A 330 23.73 -6.18 -6.96
N LYS A 331 25.00 -6.58 -7.04
CA LYS A 331 25.90 -6.27 -8.17
C LYS A 331 25.34 -6.70 -9.54
N SER A 332 24.62 -7.82 -9.61
CA SER A 332 23.94 -8.31 -10.81
C SER A 332 22.90 -7.31 -11.31
N LEU A 333 21.95 -6.92 -10.45
CA LEU A 333 20.90 -5.95 -10.79
C LEU A 333 21.47 -4.57 -11.13
N LYS A 334 22.58 -4.14 -10.50
CA LYS A 334 23.28 -2.91 -10.89
C LYS A 334 23.83 -2.99 -12.32
N ALA A 335 24.38 -4.13 -12.73
CA ALA A 335 24.90 -4.34 -14.08
C ALA A 335 23.78 -4.44 -15.14
N GLU A 336 22.66 -5.10 -14.79
CA GLU A 336 21.46 -5.11 -15.63
C GLU A 336 20.90 -3.69 -15.81
N ALA A 337 20.75 -2.92 -14.73
CA ALA A 337 20.28 -1.54 -14.78
C ALA A 337 21.19 -0.61 -15.61
N ALA A 338 22.52 -0.78 -15.56
CA ALA A 338 23.44 -0.05 -16.43
C ALA A 338 23.25 -0.40 -17.92
N THR A 339 22.94 -1.67 -18.21
CA THR A 339 22.60 -2.12 -19.57
C THR A 339 21.28 -1.51 -20.04
N VAL A 340 20.26 -1.48 -19.16
CA VAL A 340 18.96 -0.84 -19.42
C VAL A 340 19.11 0.67 -19.64
N ALA A 341 19.89 1.37 -18.83
CA ALA A 341 20.13 2.81 -19.02
C ALA A 341 20.75 3.12 -20.38
N ASN A 342 21.73 2.34 -20.81
CA ASN A 342 22.31 2.49 -22.15
C ASN A 342 21.30 2.18 -23.27
N LEU A 343 20.46 1.14 -23.09
CA LEU A 343 19.37 0.83 -24.04
C LEU A 343 18.39 2.01 -24.14
N VAL A 344 17.95 2.58 -23.02
CA VAL A 344 17.04 3.74 -22.97
C VAL A 344 17.65 4.92 -23.71
N ARG A 345 18.90 5.27 -23.43
CA ARG A 345 19.62 6.37 -24.08
C ARG A 345 19.73 6.19 -25.59
N THR A 346 20.01 4.97 -26.04
CA THR A 346 20.29 4.65 -27.45
C THR A 346 19.05 4.21 -28.25
N MET A 347 17.91 4.02 -27.60
CA MET A 347 16.71 3.51 -28.27
C MET A 347 16.25 4.45 -29.38
N VAL A 348 15.98 3.87 -30.55
CA VAL A 348 15.37 4.54 -31.70
C VAL A 348 14.13 3.76 -32.12
N ALA A 349 13.10 4.46 -32.57
CA ALA A 349 11.92 3.80 -33.11
C ALA A 349 12.34 2.97 -34.35
N PRO A 350 11.83 1.74 -34.52
CA PRO A 350 12.01 1.01 -35.77
C PRO A 350 11.50 1.88 -36.92
N VAL A 351 12.36 2.13 -37.91
CA VAL A 351 11.93 2.79 -39.15
C VAL A 351 10.92 1.86 -39.80
N ALA A 352 9.66 2.29 -39.86
CA ALA A 352 8.64 1.53 -40.57
C ALA A 352 9.13 1.27 -42.01
N PRO A 353 9.01 0.02 -42.52
CA PRO A 353 9.39 -0.25 -43.90
C PRO A 353 8.64 0.73 -44.80
N ALA A 354 9.37 1.43 -45.67
CA ALA A 354 8.76 2.36 -46.59
C ALA A 354 7.65 1.64 -47.39
N PRO A 355 6.46 2.22 -47.57
CA PRO A 355 5.45 1.61 -48.41
C PRO A 355 6.04 1.41 -49.81
N ASP A 356 5.96 0.19 -50.33
CA ASP A 356 6.46 -0.17 -51.65
C ASP A 356 5.76 0.68 -52.71
N THR A 357 6.41 1.77 -53.14
CA THR A 357 5.97 2.62 -54.26
C THR A 357 6.41 2.05 -55.61
N THR A 358 6.59 0.73 -55.68
CA THR A 358 6.72 -0.04 -56.93
C THR A 358 5.36 -0.12 -57.63
N LEU A 359 4.93 1.02 -58.20
CA LEU A 359 3.89 1.06 -59.23
C LEU A 359 4.25 0.04 -60.32
N PRO A 360 3.37 -0.92 -60.65
CA PRO A 360 3.63 -1.87 -61.71
C PRO A 360 3.87 -1.14 -63.03
N ALA A 361 4.97 -1.48 -63.72
CA ALA A 361 5.21 -0.97 -65.07
C ALA A 361 4.04 -1.39 -65.99
N PRO A 362 3.59 -0.51 -66.92
CA PRO A 362 2.49 -0.85 -67.80
C PRO A 362 2.88 -2.01 -68.71
N VAL A 363 2.16 -3.14 -68.57
CA VAL A 363 2.38 -4.35 -69.36
C VAL A 363 1.99 -4.07 -70.81
N ALA A 364 2.94 -4.24 -71.73
CA ALA A 364 2.68 -4.17 -73.16
C ALA A 364 1.79 -5.36 -73.59
N THR A 365 0.51 -5.09 -73.85
CA THR A 365 -0.43 -6.10 -74.35
C THR A 365 -0.23 -6.36 -75.84
N LEU A 366 0.06 -7.62 -76.19
CA LEU A 366 0.10 -8.07 -77.57
C LEU A 366 -1.33 -8.10 -78.17
N GLN A 367 -1.45 -7.69 -79.44
CA GLN A 367 -2.72 -7.67 -80.15
C GLN A 367 -3.25 -9.10 -80.44
N PRO A 368 -4.53 -9.39 -80.16
CA PRO A 368 -5.25 -10.50 -80.78
C PRO A 368 -5.70 -10.11 -82.20
N ASN A 369 -5.57 -11.02 -83.16
CA ASN A 369 -6.14 -10.84 -84.50
C ASN A 369 -7.68 -10.92 -84.44
N SER A 370 -8.35 -9.97 -85.09
CA SER A 370 -9.82 -9.85 -85.11
C SER A 370 -10.50 -10.96 -85.95
N PRO A 371 -11.83 -11.15 -85.76
CA PRO A 371 -12.75 -10.60 -86.77
C PRO A 371 -13.77 -9.57 -86.24
N SER A 372 -13.93 -8.48 -87.01
CA SER A 372 -15.18 -7.78 -87.42
C SER A 372 -16.54 -8.39 -87.01
N PHE A 373 -17.67 -7.67 -86.80
CA PHE A 373 -18.18 -6.26 -86.79
C PHE A 373 -19.61 -6.32 -86.13
N PRO A 374 -20.52 -5.30 -86.06
CA PRO A 374 -20.49 -3.84 -86.30
C PRO A 374 -20.83 -3.00 -85.01
N GLN A 375 -20.36 -1.76 -84.81
CA GLN A 375 -20.78 -0.42 -85.34
C GLN A 375 -22.02 0.24 -84.67
N GLY A 376 -21.85 1.48 -84.21
CA GLY A 376 -22.87 2.39 -83.65
C GLY A 376 -22.84 2.48 -82.11
N GLY A 377 -22.92 3.63 -81.44
CA GLY A 377 -22.95 5.04 -81.87
C GLY A 377 -22.87 5.98 -80.64
N SER A 378 -22.65 7.29 -80.83
CA SER A 378 -22.47 8.32 -79.78
C SER A 378 -23.64 8.41 -78.78
N PRO A 379 -23.42 8.84 -77.50
CA PRO A 379 -23.42 10.27 -77.13
C PRO A 379 -22.38 10.62 -76.02
N THR A 380 -22.04 11.85 -75.62
CA THR A 380 -22.75 13.14 -75.39
C THR A 380 -23.57 13.26 -74.08
N ARG A 381 -22.89 13.65 -72.98
CA ARG A 381 -23.26 14.69 -71.98
C ARG A 381 -24.65 14.68 -71.24
N ARG A 382 -24.62 14.29 -69.94
CA ARG A 382 -25.32 14.89 -68.73
C ARG A 382 -26.89 14.99 -68.77
N PRO A 383 -27.61 15.44 -67.71
CA PRO A 383 -27.48 15.32 -66.23
C PRO A 383 -28.70 14.63 -65.53
N SER A 384 -28.56 14.37 -64.21
CA SER A 384 -29.59 14.35 -63.13
C SER A 384 -31.02 13.78 -63.33
N SER A 385 -31.46 12.85 -62.46
CA SER A 385 -32.27 13.17 -61.25
C SER A 385 -33.07 11.97 -60.65
N GLY A 386 -33.08 11.85 -59.31
CA GLY A 386 -34.26 11.48 -58.49
C GLY A 386 -34.74 10.02 -58.34
N SER A 387 -35.52 9.81 -57.26
CA SER A 387 -36.46 8.69 -56.98
C SER A 387 -35.88 7.31 -56.58
N THR A 388 -36.41 6.51 -55.63
CA THR A 388 -37.46 6.66 -54.56
C THR A 388 -37.49 5.41 -53.66
N ASN A 389 -37.85 5.55 -52.36
CA ASN A 389 -38.72 4.67 -51.50
C ASN A 389 -38.40 3.13 -51.35
N ASN A 390 -38.85 2.36 -50.33
CA ASN A 390 -39.68 2.61 -49.13
C ASN A 390 -39.48 1.58 -47.98
N THR A 391 -39.82 2.02 -46.76
CA THR A 391 -40.36 1.37 -45.52
C THR A 391 -40.69 -0.15 -45.38
N GLY A 392 -40.60 -0.63 -44.12
CA GLY A 392 -41.36 -1.76 -43.49
C GLY A 392 -40.51 -2.51 -42.43
N VAL A 393 -40.65 -2.41 -41.08
CA VAL A 393 -41.80 -2.47 -40.13
C VAL A 393 -42.45 -3.88 -40.16
N ILE A 394 -42.73 -4.64 -39.07
CA ILE A 394 -43.31 -4.32 -37.73
C ILE A 394 -42.94 -5.37 -36.62
N THR A 395 -42.97 -4.96 -35.33
CA THR A 395 -43.26 -5.75 -34.10
C THR A 395 -44.79 -5.98 -33.93
N PRO A 396 -45.40 -6.72 -32.95
CA PRO A 396 -45.54 -6.41 -31.49
C PRO A 396 -45.60 -7.70 -30.59
N GLY A 397 -45.95 -7.77 -29.30
CA GLY A 397 -46.41 -6.87 -28.19
C GLY A 397 -46.27 -7.67 -26.85
N THR A 398 -46.57 -7.25 -25.61
CA THR A 398 -47.70 -6.48 -25.03
C THR A 398 -47.44 -6.40 -23.48
N GLU A 399 -47.36 -5.27 -22.74
CA GLU A 399 -48.33 -4.21 -22.30
C GLU A 399 -48.96 -4.44 -20.87
N VAL A 400 -49.03 -3.52 -19.87
CA VAL A 400 -48.36 -2.20 -19.66
C VAL A 400 -47.94 -1.82 -18.19
N PRO A 401 -48.77 -1.33 -17.22
CA PRO A 401 -48.40 -0.05 -16.55
C PRO A 401 -48.51 0.08 -15.01
N VAL A 402 -47.97 1.17 -14.44
CA VAL A 402 -48.73 2.32 -13.84
C VAL A 402 -47.78 3.53 -13.59
N ASP A 403 -48.38 4.72 -13.57
CA ASP A 403 -47.82 6.07 -13.81
C ASP A 403 -47.96 6.99 -12.56
N THR A 404 -47.29 8.16 -12.52
CA THR A 404 -47.79 9.50 -12.06
C THR A 404 -46.69 10.60 -12.11
N GLU A 405 -47.01 11.76 -12.71
CA GLU A 405 -46.24 13.02 -12.85
C GLU A 405 -46.10 13.88 -11.53
N VAL A 406 -44.96 14.55 -11.23
CA VAL A 406 -44.51 15.94 -11.59
C VAL A 406 -45.39 17.06 -10.98
N PRO A 407 -44.88 18.06 -10.19
CA PRO A 407 -44.04 19.18 -10.69
C PRO A 407 -42.91 19.73 -9.75
N PRO A 408 -42.04 20.64 -10.24
CA PRO A 408 -40.94 21.26 -9.47
C PRO A 408 -41.33 22.59 -8.82
N SER A 409 -40.53 23.03 -7.84
CA SER A 409 -40.63 24.37 -7.22
C SER A 409 -39.23 24.99 -7.02
N ASP A 410 -38.99 26.13 -7.68
CA ASP A 410 -37.90 27.05 -7.33
C ASP A 410 -38.18 27.71 -5.98
N GLU A 411 -37.17 27.81 -5.10
CA GLU A 411 -37.12 28.91 -4.13
C GLU A 411 -35.71 29.50 -4.03
N VAL A 412 -35.70 30.84 -4.05
CA VAL A 412 -34.52 31.69 -3.98
C VAL A 412 -34.12 31.87 -2.52
N LEU A 413 -32.88 31.56 -2.16
CA LEU A 413 -32.34 31.91 -0.84
C LEU A 413 -31.53 33.20 -0.90
N ILE A 414 -32.03 34.19 -0.15
CA ILE A 414 -31.57 35.57 -0.10
C ILE A 414 -30.25 35.66 0.68
N ILE A 415 -29.31 36.47 0.16
CA ILE A 415 -28.10 36.87 0.89
C ILE A 415 -28.52 37.88 1.98
N ALA A 416 -28.17 37.61 3.23
CA ALA A 416 -28.31 38.57 4.34
C ALA A 416 -26.95 38.73 5.04
N GLU A 417 -26.58 39.98 5.31
CA GLU A 417 -25.25 40.37 5.79
C GLU A 417 -24.95 39.95 7.23
N LEU A 418 -23.65 39.72 7.49
CA LEU A 418 -23.08 39.67 8.83
C LEU A 418 -22.86 41.10 9.35
N PRO A 419 -23.13 41.39 10.64
CA PRO A 419 -22.47 42.49 11.32
C PRO A 419 -21.06 42.07 11.76
N THR A 420 -20.09 42.95 11.51
CA THR A 420 -18.69 42.86 11.94
C THR A 420 -18.53 43.31 13.39
N ASP A 421 -17.60 42.69 14.14
CA ASP A 421 -16.75 43.43 15.08
C ASP A 421 -15.41 42.71 15.27
N ASP A 422 -14.32 43.48 15.40
CA ASP A 422 -12.92 43.05 15.54
C ASP A 422 -12.58 42.77 17.04
N ALA A 423 -11.39 42.33 17.52
CA ALA A 423 -10.04 42.19 16.97
C ALA A 423 -9.17 41.18 17.80
N ASP A 424 -7.86 41.15 17.50
CA ASP A 424 -6.72 40.48 18.20
C ASP A 424 -6.65 38.93 18.10
N GLU A 425 -5.96 38.33 17.12
CA GLU A 425 -4.54 38.39 16.68
C GLU A 425 -3.62 37.36 17.39
N SER A 426 -3.23 36.31 16.66
CA SER A 426 -1.97 35.55 16.83
C SER A 426 -1.70 34.61 15.64
N ALA A 427 -1.05 35.14 14.61
CA ALA A 427 -0.22 34.48 13.58
C ALA A 427 -0.61 33.05 13.08
N GLU A 428 -1.28 32.95 11.94
CA GLU A 428 -1.26 31.75 11.09
C GLU A 428 0.01 31.69 10.21
N SER A 429 0.60 30.49 10.11
CA SER A 429 1.64 30.19 9.12
C SER A 429 1.00 29.61 7.86
N THR A 430 0.79 30.46 6.85
CA THR A 430 0.20 30.04 5.57
C THR A 430 1.22 29.33 4.68
N ALA A 431 1.49 28.06 4.96
CA ALA A 431 2.14 27.16 4.00
C ALA A 431 1.10 26.72 2.95
N SER A 432 1.08 27.36 1.79
CA SER A 432 0.25 26.97 0.66
C SER A 432 0.67 25.59 0.14
N VAL A 433 -0.10 24.56 0.51
CA VAL A 433 0.06 23.22 -0.07
C VAL A 433 -0.38 23.27 -1.53
N VAL A 434 0.60 23.31 -2.44
CA VAL A 434 0.36 23.13 -3.87
C VAL A 434 -0.01 21.66 -4.09
N LEU A 435 -1.31 21.38 -4.10
CA LEU A 435 -1.85 20.13 -4.62
C LEU A 435 -1.62 20.10 -6.12
N THR A 436 -0.82 19.14 -6.60
CA THR A 436 -0.71 18.85 -8.03
C THR A 436 -2.10 18.43 -8.54
N PRO A 437 -2.68 19.10 -9.55
CA PRO A 437 -4.01 18.75 -10.02
C PRO A 437 -3.99 17.41 -10.77
N LEU A 438 -4.99 16.57 -10.50
CA LEU A 438 -5.38 15.49 -11.40
C LEU A 438 -5.93 16.10 -12.69
N LEU A 439 -5.16 16.06 -13.77
CA LEU A 439 -5.59 16.46 -15.10
C LEU A 439 -5.43 15.29 -16.07
N ASP A 440 -6.57 14.71 -16.43
CA ASP A 440 -6.73 13.87 -17.61
C ASP A 440 -6.75 14.81 -18.84
N LEU A 441 -5.79 14.65 -19.76
CA LEU A 441 -5.73 15.45 -20.98
C LEU A 441 -5.04 14.72 -22.13
N ALA A 442 -5.85 14.40 -23.14
CA ALA A 442 -5.40 13.97 -24.45
C ALA A 442 -4.76 15.13 -25.24
N GLY A 443 -3.84 14.79 -26.14
CA GLY A 443 -3.76 15.47 -27.42
C GLY A 443 -3.20 16.91 -27.47
N SER A 444 -1.88 17.02 -27.31
CA SER A 444 -0.99 17.84 -28.15
C SER A 444 -0.52 19.25 -27.71
N ARG A 445 0.79 19.45 -28.02
CA ARG A 445 1.55 20.69 -28.27
C ARG A 445 2.34 21.33 -27.12
N TYR A 446 3.65 21.11 -27.24
CA TYR A 446 4.78 21.76 -26.58
C TYR A 446 4.66 23.28 -26.33
N ALA A 447 5.04 23.69 -25.12
CA ALA A 447 5.86 24.87 -24.86
C ALA A 447 6.65 24.66 -23.56
N VAL A 448 7.99 24.61 -23.65
CA VAL A 448 8.88 24.51 -22.48
C VAL A 448 9.50 25.87 -22.19
N SER A 449 9.43 26.28 -20.93
CA SER A 449 10.29 27.27 -20.28
C SER A 449 10.38 26.85 -18.81
N GLY A 450 11.54 26.55 -18.19
CA GLY A 450 12.90 26.86 -18.58
C GLY A 450 13.50 27.99 -17.74
N LEU A 451 13.42 27.91 -16.41
CA LEU A 451 14.14 28.76 -15.43
C LEU A 451 13.95 28.18 -14.01
N GLY A 452 15.02 28.03 -13.22
CA GLY A 452 14.91 27.45 -11.87
C GLY A 452 16.20 27.14 -11.10
N VAL A 453 17.36 27.65 -11.53
CA VAL A 453 18.64 27.54 -10.79
C VAL A 453 19.23 28.94 -10.65
N LEU A 454 19.82 29.24 -9.47
CA LEU A 454 20.34 30.54 -8.98
C LEU A 454 19.33 31.48 -8.30
N ALA A 455 19.12 31.29 -6.99
CA ALA A 455 19.11 32.38 -5.99
C ALA A 455 18.95 31.84 -4.55
N LEU A 456 20.06 31.75 -3.79
CA LEU A 456 20.15 32.10 -2.35
C LEU A 456 21.53 31.74 -1.81
N GLY A 457 22.40 32.74 -1.71
CA GLY A 457 23.79 32.56 -1.29
C GLY A 457 24.49 33.87 -0.93
N SER A 458 23.93 34.64 0.01
CA SER A 458 24.62 35.73 0.70
C SER A 458 23.79 36.26 1.90
N ALA A 459 24.48 36.60 3.00
CA ALA A 459 23.99 36.93 4.36
C ALA A 459 23.73 35.68 5.26
N LEU A 460 24.49 35.42 6.33
CA LEU A 460 25.52 36.21 7.03
C LEU A 460 26.76 35.36 7.35
N GLY A 461 27.90 35.76 6.79
CA GLY A 461 29.23 35.39 7.28
C GLY A 461 29.98 36.65 7.67
N ALA A 462 29.87 37.06 8.93
CA ALA A 462 30.49 38.29 9.44
C ALA A 462 30.82 38.20 10.94
N LEU A 463 31.80 37.36 11.28
CA LEU A 463 32.71 37.64 12.40
C LEU A 463 34.01 36.86 12.23
N GLU A 464 35.05 37.58 11.83
CA GLU A 464 36.40 37.06 11.55
C GLU A 464 37.26 36.92 12.82
N ILE A 465 38.14 35.92 12.78
CA ILE A 465 39.54 35.96 13.22
C ILE A 465 39.84 36.47 14.65
N THR A 466 40.33 35.53 15.50
CA THR A 466 41.72 35.59 15.97
C THR A 466 42.37 34.20 15.90
N LYS A 467 43.68 34.14 15.59
CA LYS A 467 44.48 32.91 15.43
C LYS A 467 45.72 32.95 16.35
N ARG A 468 46.22 31.73 16.69
CA ARG A 468 47.55 31.36 17.23
C ARG A 468 47.71 31.36 18.77
N PRO A 469 48.69 30.58 19.33
CA PRO A 469 49.12 29.22 18.94
C PRO A 469 49.37 28.27 20.16
N ARG A 470 49.75 27.02 19.86
CA ARG A 470 50.05 25.92 20.81
C ARG A 470 51.14 26.22 21.86
N ARG A 471 51.02 25.60 23.04
CA ARG A 471 52.17 25.02 23.79
C ARG A 471 51.77 23.71 24.47
N ARG A 472 52.68 22.72 24.46
CA ARG A 472 52.59 21.50 25.29
C ARG A 472 53.01 21.83 26.73
N LEU A 473 52.56 21.02 27.68
CA LEU A 473 53.32 20.64 28.87
C LEU A 473 52.90 19.22 29.29
N ASP A 474 53.89 18.42 29.70
CA ASP A 474 53.71 17.05 30.21
C ASP A 474 53.22 17.07 31.68
N GLY A 475 52.61 15.99 32.15
CA GLY A 475 52.21 15.83 33.55
C GLY A 475 51.39 14.55 33.81
N SER A 476 52.00 13.58 34.46
CA SER A 476 51.47 12.23 34.77
C SER A 476 50.86 12.10 36.18
N LEU A 477 50.26 10.93 36.46
CA LEU A 477 49.78 10.41 37.77
C LEU A 477 48.38 10.92 38.20
N GLU A 478 47.43 10.15 38.76
CA GLU A 478 47.17 8.72 39.00
C GLU A 478 45.67 8.58 39.47
N PRO A 479 45.11 7.45 39.98
CA PRO A 479 43.73 7.02 39.65
C PRO A 479 42.66 7.31 40.75
N PRO A 480 41.39 6.87 40.61
CA PRO A 480 40.26 7.43 41.38
C PRO A 480 40.04 6.79 42.76
N ILE A 481 39.30 7.51 43.60
CA ILE A 481 38.96 7.15 44.98
C ILE A 481 37.79 6.16 45.03
N ASP A 482 37.97 5.15 45.89
CA ASP A 482 37.00 4.14 46.32
C ASP A 482 35.99 4.72 47.34
N LEU A 483 34.72 4.31 47.25
CA LEU A 483 33.69 4.53 48.27
C LEU A 483 32.88 3.24 48.42
N GLY A 484 33.23 2.48 49.45
CA GLY A 484 32.69 1.15 49.73
C GLY A 484 31.33 1.12 50.44
N GLU A 485 30.90 -0.11 50.72
CA GLU A 485 29.64 -0.47 51.34
C GLU A 485 29.48 0.03 52.79
N ALA A 486 28.24 0.27 53.19
CA ALA A 486 27.76 0.10 54.56
C ALA A 486 26.34 -0.50 54.49
N GLY A 487 26.07 -1.52 55.31
CA GLY A 487 24.77 -2.21 55.36
C GLY A 487 24.11 -2.16 56.74
N GLN A 488 22.86 -2.62 56.77
CA GLN A 488 22.02 -2.93 57.95
C GLN A 488 21.61 -1.76 58.86
N ASP A 489 20.32 -1.42 58.82
CA ASP A 489 19.33 -1.92 59.81
C ASP A 489 18.02 -2.29 59.07
#